data_AF-A0A383AN93-F1
#
_entry.id   AF-A0A383AN93-F1
#
_cell.length_a   1.000
_cell.length_b   1.000
_cell.length_c   1.000
_cell.angle_alpha   90.00
_cell.angle_beta   90.00
_cell.angle_gamma   90.00
#
_symmetry.space_group_name_H-M   'P 1'
#
loop_
_entity.id
_entity.type
_entity.pdbx_description
1 polymer ?
#
loop_
_entity_poly.entity_id
_entity_poly.type
_entity_poly.pdbx_seq_one_letter_code
_entity_poly.pdbx_strand_id
1 'polypeptide(L)'
;MTETIEQMISAPEGRFNGIQRNYSVEDVKKLQGSVKIEYTLARRGAEKLWKLLQTEDYVHTLGAMTGNQAMQQVRAGLKAIYLSGWQVAADSNNASAMYPDQSLYPADSGPALAKRINKT
;
A
#
# COMPACT_ATOMS: atom_id res chain seq x y z
N MET A 1 9.54 30.74 5.46
CA MET A 1 9.97 29.34 5.62
C MET A 1 9.21 28.54 4.57
N THR A 2 9.90 27.79 3.72
CA THR A 2 9.27 26.88 2.76
C THR A 2 8.57 25.77 3.55
N GLU A 3 7.27 25.60 3.32
CA GLU A 3 6.50 24.51 3.92
C GLU A 3 7.08 23.17 3.46
N THR A 4 7.15 22.21 4.37
CA THR A 4 7.70 20.87 4.10
C THR A 4 6.55 19.88 3.87
N ILE A 5 6.81 18.75 3.21
CA ILE A 5 5.75 17.75 2.96
C ILE A 5 5.22 17.19 4.29
N GLU A 6 6.09 17.05 5.27
CA GLU A 6 5.83 16.67 6.66
C GLU A 6 4.78 17.57 7.32
N GLN A 7 4.74 18.85 6.96
CA GLN A 7 3.77 19.81 7.48
C GLN A 7 2.44 19.75 6.72
N MET A 8 2.47 19.35 5.44
CA MET A 8 1.29 19.22 4.59
C MET A 8 0.46 17.96 4.91
N ILE A 9 1.10 16.88 5.38
CA ILE A 9 0.43 15.62 5.70
C ILE A 9 0.68 15.22 7.16
N SER A 10 -0.31 14.60 7.80
CA SER A 10 -0.17 14.06 9.16
C SER A 10 0.67 12.77 9.13
N ALA A 11 1.99 12.93 8.99
CA ALA A 11 2.95 11.83 9.00
C ALA A 11 3.66 11.72 10.36
N PRO A 12 4.08 10.53 10.80
CA PRO A 12 4.84 10.37 12.04
C PRO A 12 6.20 11.08 11.94
N GLU A 13 6.74 11.49 13.09
CA GLU A 13 8.05 12.14 13.16
C GLU A 13 9.14 11.27 12.53
N GLY A 14 10.04 11.91 11.79
CA GLY A 14 11.15 11.25 11.10
C GLY A 14 10.75 10.37 9.91
N ARG A 15 9.45 10.32 9.53
CA ARG A 15 8.95 9.47 8.42
C ARG A 15 9.71 9.65 7.12
N PHE A 16 10.23 10.84 6.86
CA PHE A 16 10.88 11.20 5.61
C PHE A 16 12.36 11.58 5.77
N ASN A 17 12.97 11.24 6.92
CA ASN A 17 14.40 11.44 7.11
C ASN A 17 15.19 10.70 6.03
N GLY A 18 16.08 11.42 5.34
CA GLY A 18 16.89 10.87 4.24
C GLY A 18 16.15 10.70 2.90
N ILE A 19 14.85 11.04 2.80
CA ILE A 19 14.09 10.95 1.55
C ILE A 19 14.30 12.22 0.72
N GLN A 20 14.95 12.07 -0.44
CA GLN A 20 15.10 13.15 -1.42
C GLN A 20 14.00 13.09 -2.48
N ARG A 21 13.54 14.25 -2.93
CA ARG A 21 12.51 14.39 -3.98
C ARG A 21 13.01 15.38 -5.02
N ASN A 22 12.78 15.08 -6.29
CA ASN A 22 13.09 15.96 -7.42
C ASN A 22 11.93 16.91 -7.77
N TYR A 23 11.02 17.16 -6.83
CA TYR A 23 9.87 18.03 -6.95
C TYR A 23 9.64 18.80 -5.65
N SER A 24 8.98 19.95 -5.76
CA SER A 24 8.70 20.87 -4.64
C SER A 24 7.34 20.60 -3.98
N VAL A 25 7.07 21.25 -2.85
CA VAL A 25 5.75 21.20 -2.19
C VAL A 25 4.72 21.94 -3.05
N GLU A 26 5.13 23.02 -3.71
CA GLU A 26 4.32 23.80 -4.63
C GLU A 26 3.84 22.96 -5.81
N ASP A 27 4.69 22.07 -6.35
CA ASP A 27 4.30 21.12 -7.41
C ASP A 27 3.19 20.18 -6.94
N VAL A 28 3.28 19.69 -5.70
CA VAL A 28 2.25 18.81 -5.13
C VAL A 28 0.94 19.58 -4.94
N LYS A 29 0.99 20.80 -4.39
CA LYS A 29 -0.19 21.65 -4.19
C LYS A 29 -0.89 21.99 -5.50
N LYS A 30 -0.13 22.14 -6.59
CA LYS A 30 -0.67 22.38 -7.93
C LYS A 30 -1.46 21.20 -8.47
N LEU A 31 -1.09 19.96 -8.13
CA LEU A 31 -1.67 18.73 -8.67
C LEU A 31 -2.70 18.06 -7.75
N GLN A 32 -2.77 18.41 -6.47
CA GLN A 32 -3.67 17.76 -5.50
C GLN A 32 -5.16 18.11 -5.65
N GLY A 33 -5.49 19.09 -6.50
CA GLY A 33 -6.85 19.62 -6.63
C GLY A 33 -7.26 20.52 -5.45
N SER A 34 -8.51 20.99 -5.45
CA SER A 34 -9.03 21.94 -4.46
C SER A 34 -9.79 21.28 -3.30
N VAL A 35 -10.12 19.99 -3.41
CA VAL A 35 -10.92 19.27 -2.43
C VAL A 35 -10.07 18.19 -1.78
N LYS A 36 -10.04 18.18 -0.44
CA LYS A 36 -9.32 17.15 0.32
C LYS A 36 -10.13 15.87 0.39
N ILE A 37 -9.70 14.85 -0.33
CA ILE A 37 -10.25 13.48 -0.27
C ILE A 37 -9.44 12.67 0.73
N GLU A 38 -10.13 11.97 1.62
CA GLU A 38 -9.49 11.19 2.68
C GLU A 38 -9.36 9.70 2.32
N TYR A 39 -8.17 9.12 2.54
CA TYR A 39 -7.85 7.72 2.22
C TYR A 39 -7.55 6.94 3.51
N THR A 40 -8.55 6.81 4.36
CA THR A 40 -8.41 6.32 5.75
C THR A 40 -7.64 5.00 5.89
N LEU A 41 -7.94 3.99 5.08
CA LEU A 41 -7.26 2.69 5.18
C LEU A 41 -5.79 2.78 4.74
N ALA A 42 -5.49 3.58 3.72
CA ALA A 42 -4.12 3.78 3.27
C ALA A 42 -3.29 4.50 4.34
N ARG A 43 -3.82 5.56 4.95
CA ARG A 43 -3.17 6.29 6.05
C ARG A 43 -2.91 5.39 7.25
N ARG A 44 -3.95 4.71 7.77
CA ARG A 44 -3.81 3.80 8.92
C ARG A 44 -2.85 2.64 8.64
N GLY A 45 -2.89 2.09 7.42
CA GLY A 45 -1.98 1.03 6.99
C GLY A 45 -0.52 1.48 6.95
N ALA A 46 -0.26 2.65 6.35
CA ALA A 46 1.09 3.22 6.28
C ALA A 46 1.67 3.54 7.66
N GLU A 47 0.88 4.16 8.55
CA GLU A 47 1.30 4.45 9.93
C GLU A 47 1.59 3.18 10.73
N LYS A 48 0.69 2.18 10.66
CA LYS A 48 0.87 0.90 11.34
C LYS A 48 2.10 0.17 10.84
N LEU A 49 2.29 0.09 9.53
CA LEU A 49 3.45 -0.58 8.94
C LEU A 49 4.75 0.14 9.30
N TRP A 50 4.78 1.48 9.22
CA TRP A 50 5.94 2.26 9.65
C TRP A 50 6.32 1.97 11.11
N LYS A 51 5.33 1.95 12.01
CA LYS A 51 5.55 1.60 13.42
C LYS A 51 6.11 0.18 13.56
N LEU A 52 5.50 -0.82 12.92
CA LEU A 52 5.96 -2.20 12.98
C LEU A 52 7.41 -2.36 12.52
N LEU A 53 7.80 -1.69 11.43
CA LEU A 53 9.17 -1.74 10.92
C LEU A 53 10.21 -1.10 11.85
N GLN A 54 9.79 -0.25 12.79
CA GLN A 54 10.67 0.35 13.78
C GLN A 54 10.72 -0.42 15.11
N THR A 55 9.65 -1.16 15.44
CA THR A 55 9.49 -1.78 16.76
C THR A 55 9.70 -3.29 16.79
N GLU A 56 9.54 -3.96 15.65
CA GLU A 56 9.73 -5.41 15.54
C GLU A 56 11.11 -5.72 14.97
N ASP A 57 11.71 -6.84 15.40
CA ASP A 57 12.98 -7.33 14.82
C ASP A 57 12.87 -7.53 13.30
N TYR A 58 11.72 -8.04 12.85
CA TYR A 58 11.33 -8.13 11.44
C TYR A 58 9.81 -8.30 11.30
N VAL A 59 9.28 -7.97 10.10
CA VAL A 59 7.86 -8.16 9.76
C VAL A 59 7.75 -9.18 8.63
N HIS A 60 7.42 -10.43 8.96
CA HIS A 60 7.20 -11.48 7.96
C HIS A 60 5.75 -11.50 7.46
N THR A 61 5.58 -12.03 6.26
CA THR A 61 4.30 -12.06 5.55
C THR A 61 4.16 -13.31 4.70
N LEU A 62 2.94 -13.58 4.24
CA LEU A 62 2.64 -14.57 3.21
C LEU A 62 1.87 -13.89 2.07
N GLY A 63 2.04 -14.39 0.85
CA GLY A 63 1.29 -13.91 -0.31
C GLY A 63 -0.20 -14.29 -0.21
N ALA A 64 -1.10 -13.32 -0.27
CA ALA A 64 -2.54 -13.53 -0.33
C ALA A 64 -3.10 -13.18 -1.71
N MET A 65 -3.73 -14.16 -2.37
CA MET A 65 -4.44 -13.97 -3.65
C MET A 65 -5.97 -13.84 -3.47
N THR A 66 -6.48 -14.05 -2.25
CA THR A 66 -7.89 -13.82 -1.89
C THR A 66 -8.06 -13.11 -0.56
N GLY A 67 -9.24 -12.51 -0.33
CA GLY A 67 -9.59 -11.92 0.98
C GLY A 67 -9.62 -12.95 2.11
N ASN A 68 -10.12 -14.16 1.86
CA ASN A 68 -10.16 -15.22 2.85
C ASN A 68 -8.75 -15.64 3.31
N GLN A 69 -7.79 -15.76 2.39
CA GLN A 69 -6.40 -16.04 2.77
C GLN A 69 -5.84 -14.94 3.68
N ALA A 70 -6.03 -13.67 3.32
CA ALA A 70 -5.60 -12.54 4.13
C ALA A 70 -6.25 -12.54 5.54
N MET A 71 -7.56 -12.82 5.63
CA MET A 71 -8.26 -12.95 6.90
C MET A 71 -7.65 -14.05 7.79
N GLN A 72 -7.38 -15.24 7.23
CA GLN A 72 -6.80 -16.33 8.00
C GLN A 72 -5.34 -16.04 8.41
N GLN A 73 -4.56 -15.39 7.56
CA GLN A 73 -3.20 -14.94 7.90
C GLN A 73 -3.20 -14.02 9.12
N VAL A 74 -4.11 -13.04 9.17
CA VAL A 74 -4.24 -12.14 10.33
C VAL A 74 -4.75 -12.89 11.56
N ARG A 75 -5.74 -13.80 11.41
CA ARG A 75 -6.22 -14.65 12.51
C ARG A 75 -5.14 -15.57 13.08
N ALA A 76 -4.22 -16.04 12.24
CA ALA A 76 -3.06 -16.84 12.65
C ALA A 76 -1.96 -16.01 13.31
N GLY A 77 -2.10 -14.69 13.38
CA GLY A 77 -1.19 -13.78 14.10
C GLY A 77 -0.21 -13.01 13.22
N LEU A 78 -0.28 -13.13 11.88
CA LEU A 78 0.57 -12.31 11.00
C LEU A 78 0.19 -10.82 11.11
N LYS A 79 1.21 -9.97 11.19
CA LYS A 79 1.05 -8.52 11.41
C LYS A 79 0.87 -7.72 10.11
N ALA A 80 1.18 -8.31 8.96
CA ALA A 80 1.10 -7.71 7.64
C ALA A 80 0.76 -8.75 6.55
N ILE A 81 0.30 -8.27 5.39
CA ILE A 81 -0.10 -9.08 4.24
C ILE A 81 0.77 -8.69 3.04
N TYR A 82 1.26 -9.68 2.31
CA TYR A 82 1.94 -9.44 1.03
C TYR A 82 0.98 -9.71 -0.14
N LEU A 83 0.98 -8.80 -1.11
CA LEU A 83 0.21 -8.93 -2.35
C LEU A 83 1.19 -9.20 -3.49
N SER A 84 1.19 -10.43 -4.00
CA SER A 84 2.10 -10.85 -5.06
C SER A 84 1.53 -10.55 -6.44
N GLY A 85 2.30 -9.83 -7.28
CA GLY A 85 1.97 -9.63 -8.70
C GLY A 85 1.94 -10.96 -9.47
N TRP A 86 2.84 -11.88 -9.14
CA TRP A 86 2.85 -13.24 -9.69
C TRP A 86 1.54 -13.99 -9.40
N GLN A 87 1.05 -13.95 -8.15
CA GLN A 87 -0.22 -14.60 -7.81
C GLN A 87 -1.42 -13.92 -8.48
N VAL A 88 -1.36 -12.59 -8.69
CA VAL A 88 -2.36 -11.87 -9.49
C VAL A 88 -2.36 -12.37 -10.93
N ALA A 89 -1.19 -12.47 -11.57
CA ALA A 89 -1.06 -13.01 -12.92
C ALA A 89 -1.59 -14.44 -13.02
N ALA A 90 -1.25 -15.28 -12.04
CA ALA A 90 -1.60 -16.69 -12.05
C ALA A 90 -3.11 -16.93 -11.90
N ASP A 91 -3.79 -16.25 -10.96
CA ASP A 91 -5.16 -16.68 -10.57
C ASP A 91 -6.06 -15.58 -9.98
N SER A 92 -5.72 -14.29 -10.10
CA SER A 92 -6.48 -13.22 -9.41
C SER A 92 -6.54 -11.88 -10.13
N ASN A 93 -6.37 -11.89 -11.45
CA ASN A 93 -6.41 -10.70 -12.29
C ASN A 93 -7.78 -10.43 -12.93
N ASN A 94 -7.96 -9.21 -13.42
CA ASN A 94 -9.21 -8.76 -14.03
C ASN A 94 -9.40 -9.22 -15.49
N ALA A 95 -8.41 -9.87 -16.11
CA ALA A 95 -8.58 -10.49 -17.43
C ALA A 95 -9.20 -11.89 -17.35
N SER A 96 -9.41 -12.42 -16.14
CA SER A 96 -9.97 -13.76 -15.92
C SER A 96 -9.22 -14.86 -16.68
N ALA A 97 -7.89 -14.71 -16.76
CA ALA A 97 -6.99 -15.62 -17.46
C ALA A 97 -5.80 -15.96 -16.57
N MET A 98 -5.22 -17.13 -16.78
CA MET A 98 -3.95 -17.51 -16.15
C MET A 98 -2.80 -16.96 -17.00
N TYR A 99 -1.88 -16.23 -16.38
CA TYR A 99 -0.68 -15.69 -17.02
C TYR A 99 0.61 -16.05 -16.26
N PRO A 100 1.75 -16.11 -16.97
CA PRO A 100 3.06 -15.99 -16.32
C PRO A 100 3.29 -14.57 -15.80
N ASP A 101 4.29 -14.40 -14.93
CA ASP A 101 4.68 -13.10 -14.38
C ASP A 101 5.48 -12.26 -15.38
N GLN A 102 4.76 -11.73 -16.36
CA GLN A 102 5.29 -10.90 -17.45
C GLN A 102 4.42 -9.65 -17.68
N SER A 103 3.73 -9.18 -16.63
CA SER A 103 2.88 -7.98 -16.67
C SER A 103 1.81 -8.00 -17.79
N LEU A 104 1.28 -9.17 -18.11
CA LEU A 104 0.30 -9.37 -19.20
C LEU A 104 -1.14 -9.01 -18.79
N TYR A 105 -1.39 -8.88 -17.48
CA TYR A 105 -2.71 -8.61 -16.93
C TYR A 105 -3.02 -7.09 -16.87
N PRO A 106 -4.30 -6.68 -16.86
CA PRO A 106 -4.69 -5.28 -16.71
C PRO A 106 -4.12 -4.63 -15.44
N ALA A 107 -3.57 -3.42 -15.57
CA ALA A 107 -2.83 -2.74 -14.49
C ALA A 107 -3.65 -2.51 -13.20
N ASP A 108 -4.98 -2.51 -13.29
CA ASP A 108 -5.89 -2.34 -12.14
C ASP A 108 -6.10 -3.63 -11.33
N SER A 109 -5.56 -4.78 -11.77
CA SER A 109 -5.73 -6.08 -11.12
C SER A 109 -5.15 -6.13 -9.71
N GLY A 110 -3.94 -5.59 -9.50
CA GLY A 110 -3.32 -5.50 -8.18
C GLY A 110 -4.12 -4.62 -7.21
N PRO A 111 -4.45 -3.37 -7.58
CA PRO A 111 -5.35 -2.51 -6.79
C PRO A 111 -6.72 -3.14 -6.51
N ALA A 112 -7.31 -3.87 -7.46
CA ALA A 112 -8.56 -4.58 -7.26
C ALA A 112 -8.44 -5.66 -6.18
N LEU A 113 -7.34 -6.43 -6.17
CA LEU A 113 -7.06 -7.40 -5.12
C LEU A 113 -6.82 -6.73 -3.76
N ALA A 114 -6.06 -5.64 -3.70
CA ALA A 114 -5.84 -4.87 -2.47
C ALA A 114 -7.17 -4.37 -1.86
N LYS A 115 -8.10 -3.92 -2.72
CA LYS A 115 -9.45 -3.53 -2.32
C LYS A 115 -10.28 -4.73 -1.82
N ARG A 116 -10.17 -5.90 -2.45
CA ARG A 116 -10.85 -7.13 -1.98
C ARG A 116 -10.34 -7.58 -0.61
N ILE A 117 -9.03 -7.54 -0.39
CA ILE A 117 -8.42 -7.87 0.91
C ILE A 117 -8.96 -6.95 2.02
N ASN A 118 -8.99 -5.63 1.78
CA ASN A 118 -9.47 -4.65 2.76
C ASN A 118 -10.99 -4.65 3.00
N LYS A 119 -11.77 -5.42 2.23
CA LYS A 119 -13.21 -5.59 2.41
C LYS A 119 -13.60 -6.80 3.28
N THR A 120 -12.60 -7.57 3.74
CA THR A 120 -12.81 -8.82 4.51
C THR A 120 -12.90 -8.54 6.00
#